data_AF-A0A821Q314-F1
#
_entry.id   AF-A0A821Q314-F1
#
_cell.length_a   1.000
_cell.length_b   1.000
_cell.length_c   1.000
_cell.angle_alpha   90.00
_cell.angle_beta   90.00
_cell.angle_gamma   90.00
#
_symmetry.space_group_name_H-M   'P 1'
#
loop_
_entity.id
_entity.type
_entity.pdbx_description
1 polymer ?
#
loop_
_entity_poly.entity_id
_entity_poly.type
_entity_poly.pdbx_seq_one_letter_code
_entity_poly.pdbx_strand_id
1 'polypeptide(L)' 'SDIWSLGCVIYQMATGKHLFHGHHEYDIFNAVVRVAYKLPDDFPNTIGDLIQKLVVRIFEPCYC' A
#
# COMPACT_ATOMS: atom_id res chain seq x y z
N SER A 1 3.62 -8.72 -9.79
CA SER A 1 4.48 -8.05 -8.81
C SER A 1 4.66 -6.56 -9.07
N ASP A 2 4.77 -6.12 -10.33
CA ASP A 2 5.10 -4.73 -10.69
C ASP A 2 3.99 -3.71 -10.39
N ILE A 3 2.73 -4.12 -10.45
CA ILE A 3 1.58 -3.25 -10.14
C ILE A 3 1.54 -2.89 -8.65
N TRP A 4 1.87 -3.86 -7.78
CA TRP A 4 1.90 -3.65 -6.33
C TRP A 4 3.05 -2.71 -5.95
N SER A 5 4.24 -2.93 -6.50
CA SER A 5 5.39 -2.04 -6.26
C SER A 5 5.14 -0.64 -6.83
N LEU A 6 4.44 -0.50 -7.96
CA LEU A 6 4.00 0.79 -8.47
C LEU A 6 3.08 1.53 -7.48
N GLY A 7 2.12 0.83 -6.87
CA GLY A 7 1.27 1.39 -5.82
C GLY A 7 2.08 1.91 -4.63
N CYS A 8 3.09 1.15 -4.19
CA CYS A 8 4.03 1.56 -3.13
C CYS A 8 4.83 2.82 -3.52
N VAL A 9 5.34 2.88 -4.75
CA VAL A 9 6.13 4.01 -5.26
C VAL A 9 5.26 5.27 -5.39
N ILE A 10 4.04 5.17 -5.90
CA ILE A 10 3.11 6.30 -6.01
C ILE A 10 2.76 6.86 -4.62
N TYR A 11 2.49 6.00 -3.65
CA TYR A 11 2.27 6.43 -2.27
C TYR A 11 3.48 7.19 -1.72
N GLN A 12 4.69 6.69 -1.95
CA GLN A 12 5.91 7.32 -1.49
C GLN A 12 6.16 8.68 -2.16
N MET A 13 5.88 8.81 -3.46
CA MET A 13 5.97 10.10 -4.16
C MET A 13 4.94 11.11 -3.64
N ALA A 14 3.73 10.65 -3.28
CA ALA A 14 2.66 11.53 -2.83
C ALA A 14 2.79 11.96 -1.36
N THR A 15 3.34 11.11 -0.49
CA THR A 15 3.41 11.34 0.96
C THR A 15 4.82 11.63 1.48
N GLY A 16 5.86 11.32 0.69
CA GLY A 16 7.25 11.32 1.12
C GLY A 16 7.61 10.20 2.11
N LYS A 17 6.70 9.27 2.39
CA LYS A 17 6.85 8.20 3.39
C LYS A 17 6.70 6.83 2.74
N HIS A 18 7.35 5.82 3.32
CA HIS A 18 7.13 4.44 2.89
C HIS A 18 5.69 4.00 3.19
N LEU A 19 5.10 3.19 2.29
CA LEU A 19 3.74 2.66 2.45
C LEU A 19 3.61 1.75 3.69
N PHE A 20 4.64 0.94 3.95
CA PHE A 20 4.74 0.08 5.13
C PHE A 20 5.93 0.52 5.96
N HIS A 21 5.69 0.76 7.25
CA HIS A 21 6.73 1.13 8.21
C HIS A 21 6.32 0.62 9.60
N GLY A 22 7.31 0.31 10.44
CA GLY A 22 7.11 -0.24 11.77
C GLY A 22 8.34 -0.06 12.63
N HIS A 23 8.21 -0.29 13.94
CA HIS A 23 9.34 -0.19 14.86
C HIS A 23 10.24 -1.44 14.79
N HIS A 24 9.63 -2.60 14.51
CA HIS A 24 10.31 -3.87 14.30
C HIS A 24 10.02 -4.44 12.92
N GLU A 25 10.92 -5.29 12.41
CA GLU A 25 10.76 -5.97 11.12
C GLU A 25 9.46 -6.77 11.05
N TYR A 26 9.06 -7.42 12.15
CA TYR A 26 7.81 -8.16 12.25
C TYR A 26 6.58 -7.29 11.99
N ASP A 27 6.58 -6.04 12.45
CA ASP A 27 5.47 -5.10 12.22
C ASP A 27 5.34 -4.78 10.73
N ILE A 28 6.48 -4.56 10.07
CA ILE A 28 6.54 -4.28 8.63
C ILE A 28 6.03 -5.50 7.85
N PHE A 29 6.49 -6.72 8.19
CA PHE A 29 6.01 -7.94 7.56
C PHE A 29 4.50 -8.12 7.73
N ASN A 30 3.98 -7.95 8.94
CA ASN A 30 2.55 -8.06 9.20
C ASN A 30 1.75 -7.00 8.44
N ALA A 31 2.29 -5.77 8.31
CA ALA A 31 1.67 -4.71 7.53
C ALA A 31 1.65 -5.03 6.03
N VAL A 32 2.72 -5.61 5.48
CA VAL A 32 2.78 -6.07 4.08
C VAL A 32 1.77 -7.19 3.83
N VAL A 33 1.73 -8.20 4.70
CA VAL A 33 0.83 -9.36 4.57
C VAL A 33 -0.65 -8.95 4.67
N ARG A 34 -0.97 -8.00 5.55
CA ARG A 34 -2.35 -7.52 5.76
C ARG A 34 -2.72 -6.33 4.88
N VAL A 35 -1.79 -5.82 4.08
CA VAL A 35 -1.96 -4.57 3.32
C VAL A 35 -2.42 -3.43 4.26
N ALA A 36 -1.81 -3.35 5.44
CA ALA A 36 -2.16 -2.37 6.46
C ALA A 36 -1.40 -1.06 6.25
N TYR A 37 -2.07 -0.05 5.71
CA TYR A 37 -1.57 1.31 5.54
C TYR A 37 -2.67 2.33 5.86
N LYS A 38 -2.30 3.60 6.05
CA LYS A 38 -3.24 4.71 6.29
C LYS A 38 -2.94 5.86 5.35
N LEU A 39 -3.99 6.44 4.78
CA LEU A 39 -3.88 7.70 4.05
C LEU A 39 -4.01 8.87 5.05
N PRO A 40 -3.24 9.97 4.89
CA PRO A 40 -3.48 11.22 5.61
C PRO A 40 -4.89 11.75 5.39
N ASP A 41 -5.44 12.50 6.35
CA ASP A 41 -6.81 13.02 6.27
C ASP A 41 -7.01 14.00 5.10
N ASP A 42 -5.99 14.79 4.77
CA ASP A 42 -5.99 15.72 3.63
C ASP A 42 -5.48 15.09 2.32
N PHE A 43 -5.46 13.75 2.22
CA PHE A 43 -4.93 13.09 1.03
C PHE A 43 -5.91 13.14 -0.16
N PRO A 44 -5.44 13.42 -1.40
CA PRO A 44 -6.33 13.49 -2.55
C PRO A 44 -7.06 12.17 -2.82
N ASN A 45 -8.40 12.20 -2.80
CA ASN A 45 -9.25 11.02 -3.01
C ASN A 45 -8.93 10.26 -4.30
N THR A 46 -8.62 10.96 -5.39
CA THR A 46 -8.26 10.35 -6.68
C THR A 46 -7.00 9.50 -6.61
N ILE A 47 -5.99 9.97 -5.86
CA ILE A 47 -4.72 9.25 -5.70
C ILE A 47 -4.91 8.09 -4.71
N GLY A 48 -5.70 8.30 -3.65
CA GLY A 48 -6.04 7.25 -2.69
C GLY A 48 -6.74 6.06 -3.34
N ASP A 49 -7.75 6.32 -4.17
CA ASP A 49 -8.47 5.28 -4.93
C ASP A 49 -7.55 4.54 -5.91
N LEU A 50 -6.64 5.26 -6.59
CA LEU A 50 -5.64 4.64 -7.46
C LEU A 50 -4.71 3.71 -6.68
N ILE A 51 -4.12 4.17 -5.57
CA ILE A 51 -3.21 3.36 -4.73
C ILE A 51 -3.93 2.12 -4.23
N GLN A 52 -5.17 2.26 -3.72
CA GLN A 52 -5.97 1.14 -3.24
C GLN A 52 -6.18 0.08 -4.33
N LYS A 53 -6.50 0.50 -5.56
CA LYS A 53 -6.67 -0.43 -6.69
C LYS A 53 -5.37 -1.13 -7.09
N LEU A 54 -4.22 -0.46 -6.98
CA LEU A 54 -2.91 -1.04 -7.34
C LEU A 54 -2.41 -2.03 -6.28
N VAL A 55 -2.61 -1.72 -5.00
CA VAL A 55 -2.08 -2.51 -3.88
C VAL A 55 -3.00 -3.69 -3.52
N VAL A 56 -4.31 -3.60 -3.73
CA VAL A 56 -5.28 -4.67 -3.38
C VAL A 56 -5.41 -5.75 -4.46
N ARG A 57 -5.19 -5.42 -5.74
CA ARG A 57 -5.46 -6.35 -6.87
C ARG A 57 -4.65 -7.65 -6.89
N ILE A 58 -3.56 -7.75 -6.12
CA ILE A 58 -2.71 -8.97 -6.10
C ILE A 58 -3.15 -9.97 -5.01
N PHE A 59 -4.00 -9.56 -4.06
CA PHE A 59 -4.50 -10.40 -2.98
C PHE A 59 -5.94 -10.90 -3.20
N GLU A 60 -6.41 -10.97 -4.44
CA GLU A 60 -7.48 -11.92 -4.76
C GLU A 60 -6.85 -13.32 -4.73
N PRO A 61 -7.11 -14.16 -3.71
CA PRO A 61 -6.80 -15.57 -3.85
C PRO A 61 -7.60 -16.05 -5.07
N CYS A 62 -6.90 -16.39 -6.14
CA CYS A 62 -7.48 -17.13 -7.24
C CYS A 62 -7.94 -18.47 -6.65
N TYR A 63 -9.18 -18.53 -6.18
CA TYR A 63 -9.87 -19.77 -5.86
C TYR A 63 -10.15 -20.47 -7.19
N CYS A 64 -9.13 -21.13 -7.73
CA CYS A 64 -9.32 -22.28 -8.61
C CYS A 64 -9.45 -23.53 -7.74
#